data_AF-C0EKQ5-F1
#
_entry.id   AF-C0EKQ5-F1
#
_cell.length_a   1.000
_cell.length_b   1.000
_cell.length_c   1.000
_cell.angle_alpha   90.00
_cell.angle_beta   90.00
_cell.angle_gamma   90.00
#
_symmetry.space_group_name_H-M   'P 1'
#
loop_
_entity.id
_entity.type
_entity.pdbx_description
1 polymer ?
#
loop_
_entity_poly.entity_id
_entity_poly.type
_entity_poly.pdbx_seq_one_letter_code
_entity_poly.pdbx_strand_id
1 'polypeptide(L)'
;MYLLEYENGIGQKFTRVARPQTNGKAEWVIRTLMEMWHEKQLFDSPEHRRKELCRFVNFYNTVKPHRSLNGDTPFEVLQAYFSQPVV
;
A
#
# COMPACT_ATOMS: atom_id res chain seq x y z
N MET A 1 10.05 -18.53 -2.40
CA MET A 1 8.81 -17.83 -2.05
C MET A 1 8.06 -18.61 -0.98
N TYR A 2 7.56 -19.83 -1.27
CA TYR A 2 6.89 -20.69 -0.27
C TYR A 2 7.68 -20.96 1.02
N LEU A 3 9.01 -21.16 0.95
CA LEU A 3 9.84 -21.39 2.13
C LEU A 3 9.93 -20.17 3.06
N LEU A 4 10.14 -18.96 2.51
CA LEU A 4 10.23 -17.72 3.29
C LEU A 4 8.89 -17.34 3.94
N GLU A 5 7.77 -17.59 3.26
CA GLU A 5 6.44 -17.32 3.81
C GLU A 5 6.13 -18.26 5.00
N TYR A 6 6.48 -19.53 4.86
CA TYR A 6 6.30 -20.53 5.92
C TYR A 6 7.14 -20.22 7.16
N GLU A 7 8.42 -19.85 6.99
CA GLU A 7 9.30 -19.48 8.11
C GLU A 7 8.80 -18.26 8.90
N ASN A 8 8.08 -17.35 8.24
CA ASN A 8 7.51 -16.16 8.87
C ASN A 8 6.06 -16.35 9.35
N GLY A 9 5.49 -17.56 9.23
CA GLY A 9 4.09 -17.84 9.61
C GLY A 9 3.06 -17.13 8.73
N ILE A 10 3.43 -16.72 7.51
CA ILE A 10 2.56 -16.00 6.58
C ILE A 10 1.85 -17.01 5.67
N GLY A 11 0.53 -17.13 5.83
CA GLY A 11 -0.28 -18.00 4.98
C GLY A 11 -0.74 -17.32 3.68
N GLN A 12 -0.51 -17.96 2.53
CA GLN A 12 -1.06 -17.50 1.25
C GLN A 12 -2.59 -17.64 1.24
N LYS A 13 -3.29 -16.60 0.78
CA LYS A 13 -4.74 -16.61 0.59
C LYS A 13 -5.09 -16.12 -0.80
N PHE A 14 -6.02 -16.82 -1.47
CA PHE A 14 -6.55 -16.44 -2.77
C PHE A 14 -7.94 -15.82 -2.62
N THR A 15 -8.25 -14.87 -3.50
CA THR A 15 -9.61 -14.35 -3.67
C THR A 15 -10.53 -15.47 -4.15
N ARG A 16 -11.68 -15.66 -3.47
CA ARG A 16 -12.69 -16.64 -3.91
C ARG A 16 -13.37 -16.16 -5.20
N VAL A 17 -13.72 -17.10 -6.07
CA VAL A 17 -14.47 -16.83 -7.31
C VAL A 17 -15.77 -16.06 -6.97
N ALA A 18 -16.09 -15.06 -7.80
CA ALA A 18 -17.28 -14.20 -7.66
C ALA A 18 -17.37 -13.43 -6.32
N ARG A 19 -16.24 -13.11 -5.68
CA ARG A 19 -16.16 -12.26 -4.47
C ARG A 19 -15.29 -11.00 -4.67
N PRO A 20 -15.64 -10.12 -5.63
CA PRO A 20 -14.82 -8.96 -5.99
C PRO A 20 -14.60 -7.99 -4.83
N GLN A 21 -15.51 -7.94 -3.84
CA GLN A 21 -15.38 -7.08 -2.67
C GLN A 21 -14.11 -7.35 -1.84
N THR A 22 -13.51 -8.53 -1.98
CA THR A 22 -12.28 -8.90 -1.27
C THR A 22 -11.01 -8.32 -1.91
N ASN A 23 -11.08 -7.89 -3.17
CA ASN A 23 -9.95 -7.33 -3.92
C ASN A 23 -9.93 -5.79 -3.94
N GLY A 24 -11.05 -5.15 -3.57
CA GLY A 24 -11.23 -3.71 -3.76
C GLY A 24 -10.15 -2.82 -3.12
N LYS A 25 -9.54 -3.24 -2.01
CA LYS A 25 -8.41 -2.50 -1.41
C LYS A 25 -7.16 -2.54 -2.28
N ALA A 26 -6.82 -3.71 -2.83
CA ALA A 26 -5.67 -3.85 -3.72
C ALA A 26 -5.90 -3.08 -5.02
N GLU A 27 -7.08 -3.22 -5.62
CA GLU A 27 -7.48 -2.47 -6.82
C GLU A 27 -7.43 -0.96 -6.59
N TRP A 28 -7.91 -0.48 -5.44
CA TRP A 28 -7.87 0.93 -5.10
C TRP A 28 -6.43 1.44 -4.98
N VAL A 29 -5.54 0.71 -4.28
CA VAL A 29 -4.13 1.09 -4.17
C VAL A 29 -3.46 1.15 -5.54
N ILE A 30 -3.69 0.17 -6.41
CA ILE A 30 -3.14 0.14 -7.76
C ILE A 30 -3.65 1.33 -8.58
N ARG A 31 -4.96 1.59 -8.56
CA ARG A 31 -5.56 2.72 -9.26
C ARG A 31 -4.98 4.05 -8.78
N THR A 32 -4.88 4.26 -7.47
CA THR A 32 -4.31 5.48 -6.90
C THR A 32 -2.86 5.69 -7.32
N LEU A 33 -2.06 4.62 -7.32
CA LEU A 33 -0.67 4.67 -7.77
C LEU A 33 -0.58 5.02 -9.26
N MET A 34 -1.49 4.53 -10.10
CA MET A 34 -1.52 4.89 -11.51
C MET A 34 -1.91 6.36 -11.71
N GLU A 35 -3.04 6.79 -11.13
CA GLU A 35 -3.63 8.12 -11.34
C GLU A 35 -2.77 9.25 -10.72
N MET A 36 -2.19 9.01 -9.55
CA MET A 36 -1.48 10.06 -8.80
C MET A 36 0.02 10.10 -9.07
N TRP A 37 0.63 8.98 -9.46
CA TRP A 37 2.06 8.90 -9.70
C TRP A 37 2.39 8.59 -11.15
N HIS A 38 1.96 7.43 -11.65
CA HIS A 38 2.40 6.96 -12.96
C HIS A 38 1.98 7.92 -14.09
N GLU A 39 0.76 8.41 -14.06
CA GLU A 39 0.24 9.35 -15.07
C GLU A 39 0.81 10.77 -14.97
N LYS A 40 1.43 11.11 -13.83
CA LYS A 40 1.96 12.47 -13.57
C LYS A 40 3.46 12.58 -13.78
N GLN A 41 4.14 11.50 -14.13
CA GLN A 41 5.59 11.44 -14.23
C GLN A 41 6.04 10.87 -15.57
N LEU A 42 7.11 11.44 -16.11
CA LEU A 42 7.86 10.87 -17.22
C LEU A 42 9.07 10.13 -16.62
N PHE A 43 9.36 8.94 -17.16
CA PHE A 43 10.45 8.11 -16.66
C PHE A 43 11.53 7.97 -17.74
N ASP A 44 12.74 8.40 -17.43
CA ASP A 44 13.88 8.32 -18.35
C ASP A 44 14.55 6.93 -18.35
N SER A 45 14.43 6.19 -17.24
CA SER A 45 14.98 4.85 -17.10
C SER A 45 14.20 3.99 -16.08
N PRO A 46 14.39 2.67 -16.09
CA PRO A 46 13.82 1.78 -15.07
C PRO A 46 14.27 2.14 -13.64
N GLU A 47 15.53 2.54 -13.47
CA GLU A 47 16.08 2.95 -12.17
C GLU A 47 15.45 4.26 -11.69
N HIS A 48 15.25 5.22 -12.60
CA HIS A 48 14.53 6.46 -12.31
C HIS A 48 13.10 6.14 -11.85
N ARG A 49 12.37 5.29 -12.59
CA ARG A 49 11.02 4.85 -12.21
C ARG A 49 10.98 4.21 -10.82
N ARG A 50 11.93 3.32 -10.50
CA ARG A 50 11.99 2.68 -9.17
C ARG A 50 12.20 3.70 -8.06
N LYS A 51 13.07 4.70 -8.29
CA LYS A 51 13.33 5.77 -7.32
C LYS A 51 12.09 6.64 -7.09
N GLU A 52 11.42 7.04 -8.17
CA GLU A 52 10.19 7.84 -8.07
C GLU A 52 9.06 7.05 -7.41
N LEU A 53 8.95 5.75 -7.67
CA LEU A 53 7.99 4.90 -6.97
C LEU A 53 8.25 4.90 -5.46
N CYS A 54 9.49 4.70 -5.04
CA CYS A 54 9.85 4.74 -3.62
C CYS A 54 9.51 6.10 -2.98
N ARG A 55 9.78 7.20 -3.69
CA ARG A 55 9.43 8.56 -3.24
C ARG A 55 7.92 8.73 -3.09
N PHE A 56 7.14 8.29 -4.08
CA PHE A 56 5.68 8.37 -4.05
C PHE A 56 5.09 7.55 -2.92
N VAL A 57 5.54 6.29 -2.74
CA VAL A 57 5.08 5.43 -1.64
C VAL A 57 5.38 6.06 -0.28
N ASN A 58 6.56 6.66 -0.11
CA ASN A 58 6.88 7.38 1.13
C ASN A 58 5.92 8.56 1.33
N PHE A 59 5.81 9.46 0.34
CA PHE A 59 4.90 10.60 0.40
C PHE A 59 3.45 10.19 0.74
N TYR A 60 2.95 9.15 0.08
CA TYR A 60 1.57 8.68 0.25
C TYR A 60 1.29 8.15 1.67
N ASN A 61 2.28 7.47 2.25
CA ASN A 61 2.16 6.82 3.55
C ASN A 61 2.50 7.74 4.72
N THR A 62 3.39 8.73 4.56
CA THR A 62 3.94 9.50 5.69
C THR A 62 3.68 11.00 5.62
N VAL A 63 3.24 11.53 4.48
CA VAL A 63 3.05 12.98 4.30
C VAL A 63 1.62 13.32 3.89
N LYS A 64 1.03 12.54 2.99
CA LYS A 64 -0.29 12.87 2.42
C LYS A 64 -1.39 12.60 3.45
N PRO A 65 -2.19 13.60 3.86
CA PRO A 65 -3.36 13.37 4.69
C PRO A 65 -4.48 12.67 3.91
N HIS A 66 -5.24 11.81 4.60
CA HIS A 66 -6.36 11.06 3.99
C HIS A 66 -7.67 11.38 4.68
N ARG A 67 -8.65 11.85 3.90
CA ARG A 67 -9.98 12.19 4.42
C ARG A 67 -10.69 10.99 5.06
N SER A 68 -10.51 9.78 4.50
CA SER A 68 -11.07 8.55 5.07
C SER A 68 -10.43 8.15 6.40
N LEU A 69 -9.29 8.75 6.75
CA LEU A 69 -8.56 8.54 8.00
C LEU A 69 -8.62 9.79 8.89
N ASN A 70 -9.68 10.59 8.78
CA ASN A 70 -9.86 11.84 9.55
C ASN A 70 -8.73 12.87 9.38
N GLY A 71 -7.99 12.81 8.28
CA GLY A 71 -6.85 13.70 8.01
C GLY A 71 -5.50 13.10 8.37
N ASP A 72 -5.47 11.97 9.08
CA ASP A 72 -4.22 11.28 9.39
C ASP A 72 -3.61 10.62 8.14
N THR A 73 -2.30 10.40 8.21
CA THR A 73 -1.56 9.60 7.24
C THR A 73 -1.73 8.10 7.54
N PRO A 74 -1.56 7.21 6.54
CA PRO A 74 -1.64 5.77 6.76
C PRO A 74 -0.64 5.27 7.80
N PHE A 75 0.55 5.89 7.85
CA PHE A 75 1.58 5.53 8.83
C PHE A 75 1.20 5.90 10.25
N GLU A 76 0.60 7.07 10.49
CA GLU A 76 0.12 7.47 11.82
C GLU A 76 -0.96 6.52 12.34
N VAL A 77 -1.93 6.16 11.48
CA VAL A 77 -2.97 5.17 11.84
C VAL A 77 -2.36 3.81 12.15
N LEU A 78 -1.38 3.38 11.36
CA LEU A 78 -0.67 2.12 11.59
C LEU A 78 0.10 2.12 12.91
N GLN A 79 0.81 3.22 13.21
CA GLN A 79 1.54 3.39 14.46
C GLN A 79 0.60 3.38 15.66
N ALA A 80 -0.53 4.09 15.57
CA ALA A 80 -1.55 4.10 16.60
C ALA A 80 -2.12 2.69 16.85
N TYR A 81 -2.38 1.91 15.79
CA TYR A 81 -2.86 0.53 15.88
C TYR A 81 -1.90 -0.37 16.68
N PHE A 82 -0.59 -0.31 16.41
CA PHE A 82 0.40 -1.12 17.13
C PHE A 82 0.72 -0.61 18.54
N SER A 83 0.37 0.63 18.85
CA SER A 83 0.59 1.23 20.18
C SER A 83 -0.56 0.97 21.15
N GLN A 84 -1.63 0.28 20.73
CA GLN A 84 -2.75 -0.06 21.59
C GLN A 84 -2.34 -1.10 22.64
N PRO A 85 -2.77 -0.95 23.91
CA PRO A 85 -2.56 -2.00 24.90
C PRO A 85 -3.26 -3.28 24.45
N VAL A 86 -2.55 -4.40 24.50
CA VAL A 86 -3.14 -5.72 24.25
C VAL A 86 -4.14 -5.99 25.37
N VAL A 87 -5.43 -6.05 25.02
CA VAL A 87 -6.52 -6.48 25.89
C VAL A 87 -6.49 -7.99 26.11
#